data_AF-A0A917BF16-F1
#
_entry.id   AF-A0A917BF16-F1
#
_cell.length_a   1.000
_cell.length_b   1.000
_cell.length_c   1.000
_cell.angle_alpha   90.00
_cell.angle_beta   90.00
_cell.angle_gamma   90.00
#
_symmetry.space_group_name_H-M   'P 1'
#
loop_
_entity.id
_entity.type
_entity.pdbx_description
1 polymer ?
#
loop_
_entity_poly.entity_id
_entity_poly.type
_entity_poly.pdbx_seq_one_letter_code
_entity_poly.pdbx_strand_id
1 'polypeptide(L)' 'MARDKTRSSQQVVQRSSDDQTPNPVWYKPVMFGFMLVGLAWIIVFYVSQGTFPIPDLGSWNILIGFGVAFIGFLMTTRWR' A
#
# COMPACT_ATOMS: atom_id res chain seq x y z
N MET A 1 51.81 27.44 -10.61
CA MET A 1 50.46 27.71 -11.16
C MET A 1 49.89 26.38 -11.61
N ALA A 2 49.01 25.79 -10.79
CA ALA A 2 47.58 25.65 -11.10
C ALA A 2 47.33 24.39 -11.95
N ARG A 3 46.60 23.36 -11.50
CA ARG A 3 45.26 23.41 -10.90
C ARG A 3 44.95 22.06 -10.24
N ASP A 4 44.94 22.01 -8.90
CA ASP A 4 44.28 20.97 -8.09
C ASP A 4 42.74 21.11 -8.10
N LYS A 5 42.13 21.37 -9.26
CA LYS A 5 40.74 21.83 -9.31
C LYS A 5 39.90 21.17 -10.39
N THR A 6 39.87 19.84 -10.39
CA THR A 6 38.87 19.11 -11.19
C THR A 6 38.30 17.86 -10.51
N ARG A 7 38.35 17.78 -9.17
CA ARG A 7 37.57 16.79 -8.40
C ARG A 7 36.25 17.35 -7.83
N SER A 8 35.98 18.65 -7.98
CA SER A 8 34.89 19.32 -7.26
C SER A 8 33.69 19.74 -8.13
N SER A 9 33.73 19.56 -9.45
CA SER A 9 32.65 20.01 -10.36
C SER A 9 31.65 18.92 -10.73
N GLN A 10 31.93 17.65 -10.42
CA GLN A 10 30.97 16.56 -10.67
C GLN A 10 29.95 16.39 -9.53
N GLN A 11 30.14 17.13 -8.43
CA GLN A 11 29.27 17.11 -7.25
C GLN A 11 28.12 18.14 -7.33
N VAL A 12 28.08 18.97 -8.38
CA VAL A 12 27.08 20.04 -8.57
C VAL A 12 25.98 19.66 -9.56
N VAL A 13 25.93 18.40 -10.03
CA VAL A 13 24.64 17.84 -10.50
C VAL A 13 23.88 17.35 -9.29
N GLN A 14 23.52 18.33 -8.47
CA GLN A 14 22.31 18.41 -7.68
C GLN A 14 21.12 18.16 -8.62
N ARG A 15 20.91 16.92 -9.08
CA ARG A 15 19.56 16.47 -9.43
C ARG A 15 18.93 16.10 -8.11
N SER A 16 18.31 17.11 -7.53
CA SER A 16 17.04 17.00 -6.83
C SER A 16 16.23 15.80 -7.31
N SER A 17 16.38 14.68 -6.62
CA SER A 17 15.40 13.61 -6.54
C SER A 17 15.57 12.95 -5.19
N ASP A 18 15.48 13.78 -4.16
CA ASP A 18 15.25 13.40 -2.78
C ASP A 18 13.78 12.93 -2.60
N ASP A 19 13.34 12.00 -3.47
CA ASP A 19 11.98 11.44 -3.44
C ASP A 19 11.91 10.05 -4.10
N GLN A 20 13.02 9.31 -4.02
CA GLN A 20 13.04 7.87 -4.23
C GLN A 20 13.41 7.22 -2.89
N THR A 21 12.62 7.49 -1.85
CA THR A 21 12.67 6.67 -0.64
C THR A 21 12.43 5.22 -1.11
N PRO A 22 13.38 4.29 -0.94
CA PRO A 22 13.16 2.90 -1.30
C PRO A 22 11.89 2.45 -0.59
N ASN A 23 10.83 2.12 -1.33
CA ASN A 23 9.53 1.87 -0.74
C ASN A 23 9.70 0.81 0.37
N PRO A 24 9.45 1.17 1.65
CA PRO A 24 9.82 0.36 2.79
C PRO A 24 9.35 -1.09 2.59
N VAL A 25 10.16 -2.09 2.91
CA VAL A 25 9.84 -3.52 2.68
C VAL A 25 8.48 -3.93 3.27
N TRP A 26 8.05 -3.26 4.34
CA TRP A 26 6.74 -3.29 5.00
C TRP A 26 5.55 -2.94 4.10
N TYR A 27 5.73 -2.14 3.04
CA TYR A 27 4.65 -1.81 2.10
C TYR A 27 4.15 -3.05 1.35
N LYS A 28 5.05 -3.99 1.02
CA LYS A 28 4.71 -5.24 0.35
C LYS A 28 3.77 -6.13 1.19
N PRO A 29 4.09 -6.46 2.46
CA PRO A 29 3.19 -7.23 3.32
C PRO A 29 1.96 -6.43 3.76
N VAL A 30 2.02 -5.10 3.90
CA VAL A 30 0.82 -4.29 4.20
C VAL A 30 -0.17 -4.33 3.03
N MET A 31 0.30 -4.18 1.79
CA MET A 31 -0.52 -4.30 0.59
C MET A 31 -1.16 -5.69 0.48
N PHE A 32 -0.36 -6.75 0.65
CA PHE A 32 -0.88 -8.13 0.65
C PHE A 32 -1.82 -8.38 1.83
N GLY A 33 -1.52 -7.82 3.00
CA GLY A 33 -2.32 -7.91 4.21
C GLY A 33 -3.72 -7.34 4.00
N PHE A 34 -3.83 -6.12 3.47
CA PHE A 34 -5.14 -5.52 3.18
C PHE A 34 -5.93 -6.29 2.12
N MET A 35 -5.27 -6.83 1.08
CA MET A 35 -5.90 -7.70 0.10
C MET A 35 -6.43 -9.00 0.72
N LEU A 36 -5.60 -9.67 1.54
CA LEU A 36 -5.99 -10.88 2.27
C LEU A 36 -7.10 -10.62 3.28
N VAL A 37 -7.05 -9.50 4.00
CA VAL A 37 -8.07 -9.11 4.98
C VAL A 37 -9.39 -8.81 4.29
N GLY A 38 -9.39 -8.07 3.18
CA GLY A 38 -10.60 -7.81 2.39
C GLY A 38 -11.21 -9.10 1.84
N LEU A 39 -10.39 -10.00 1.31
CA LEU A 39 -10.83 -11.29 0.82
C LEU A 39 -11.38 -12.17 1.96
N ALA A 40 -10.65 -12.28 3.07
CA ALA A 40 -11.05 -13.06 4.23
C ALA A 40 -12.37 -12.55 4.82
N TRP A 41 -12.60 -11.23 4.83
CA TRP A 41 -13.85 -10.64 5.30
C TRP A 41 -15.05 -11.10 4.48
N ILE A 42 -14.94 -11.03 3.14
CA ILE A 42 -16.01 -11.46 2.23
C ILE A 42 -16.23 -12.97 2.37
N ILE A 43 -15.15 -13.77 2.46
CA ILE A 43 -15.24 -15.22 2.67
C ILE A 43 -15.95 -15.54 3.98
N VAL A 44 -15.57 -14.91 5.10
CA VAL A 44 -16.20 -15.14 6.41
C VAL A 44 -17.68 -14.80 6.37
N PHE A 45 -18.06 -13.66 5.79
CA PHE A 45 -19.46 -13.28 5.64
C PHE A 45 -20.26 -14.29 4.80
N TYR A 46 -19.68 -14.75 3.71
CA TYR A 46 -20.34 -15.69 2.79
C TYR A 46 -20.46 -17.11 3.38
N VAL A 47 -19.39 -17.62 4.00
CA VAL A 47 -19.37 -18.92 4.70
C VAL A 47 -20.33 -18.91 5.88
N SER A 48 -20.44 -17.77 6.56
CA SER A 48 -21.38 -17.57 7.65
C SER A 48 -22.84 -17.45 7.19
N GLN A 49 -23.14 -17.43 5.89
CA GLN A 49 -24.49 -17.14 5.38
C GLN A 49 -25.06 -15.82 5.94
N GLY A 50 -24.20 -14.84 6.19
CA GLY A 50 -24.58 -13.51 6.68
C GLY A 50 -24.74 -13.33 8.19
N THR A 51 -24.37 -14.31 9.03
CA THR A 51 -24.45 -14.20 10.51
C THR A 51 -23.20 -13.62 11.20
N PHE A 52 -22.04 -13.62 10.56
CA PHE A 52 -20.75 -13.12 11.05
C PHE A 52 -20.16 -12.15 10.02
N PRO A 53 -19.39 -11.12 10.44
CA PRO A 53 -18.90 -10.83 11.80
C PRO A 53 -19.89 -10.09 12.72
N ILE A 54 -20.92 -9.44 12.17
CA ILE A 54 -22.01 -8.81 12.94
C ILE A 54 -23.34 -9.17 12.25
N PRO A 55 -24.21 -9.99 12.87
CA PRO A 55 -25.47 -10.43 12.27
C PRO A 55 -26.48 -9.29 12.08
N ASP A 56 -26.42 -8.26 12.93
CA ASP A 56 -27.31 -7.08 12.87
C ASP A 56 -27.07 -6.17 11.66
N LEU A 57 -25.90 -6.28 11.02
CA LEU A 57 -25.53 -5.40 9.91
C LEU A 57 -25.99 -5.91 8.54
N GLY A 58 -26.45 -7.16 8.43
CA GLY A 58 -26.99 -7.73 7.18
C GLY A 58 -26.11 -7.44 5.95
N SER A 59 -26.67 -6.73 4.96
CA SER A 59 -25.98 -6.36 3.71
C SER A 59 -24.83 -5.35 3.90
N TRP A 60 -24.75 -4.64 5.02
CA TRP A 60 -23.70 -3.65 5.28
C TRP A 60 -22.31 -4.28 5.43
N ASN A 61 -22.24 -5.57 5.80
CA ASN A 61 -20.99 -6.33 5.87
C ASN A 61 -20.30 -6.48 4.50
N ILE A 62 -21.08 -6.58 3.42
CA ILE A 62 -20.54 -6.59 2.05
C ILE A 62 -19.92 -5.23 1.71
N LEU A 63 -20.57 -4.14 2.11
CA LEU A 63 -20.06 -2.78 1.88
C LEU A 63 -18.73 -2.55 2.61
N ILE A 64 -18.60 -3.04 3.84
CA ILE A 64 -17.37 -2.99 4.63
C ILE A 64 -16.27 -3.85 3.97
N GLY A 65 -16.57 -5.10 3.60
CA GLY A 65 -15.62 -5.98 2.91
C GLY A 65 -15.14 -5.39 1.59
N PHE A 66 -16.05 -4.78 0.83
CA PHE A 66 -15.73 -4.07 -0.41
C PHE A 66 -14.88 -2.83 -0.17
N GLY A 67 -15.17 -2.05 0.88
CA GLY A 67 -14.35 -0.90 1.28
C GLY A 67 -12.92 -1.27 1.67
N VAL A 68 -12.74 -2.37 2.42
CA VAL A 68 -11.41 -2.90 2.78
C VAL A 68 -10.65 -3.38 1.54
N ALA A 69 -11.31 -4.13 0.66
CA ALA A 69 -10.71 -4.55 -0.61
C ALA A 69 -10.36 -3.35 -1.51
N PHE A 70 -11.19 -2.30 -1.52
CA PHE A 70 -10.96 -1.06 -2.28
C PHE A 70 -9.77 -0.26 -1.74
N ILE A 71 -9.60 -0.18 -0.41
CA ILE A 71 -8.42 0.42 0.21
C ILE A 71 -7.16 -0.40 -0.12
N GLY A 72 -7.25 -1.73 -0.02
CA GLY A 72 -6.18 -2.64 -0.43
C GLY A 72 -5.79 -2.44 -1.90
N PHE A 73 -6.77 -2.24 -2.78
CA PHE A 73 -6.56 -1.94 -4.19
C PHE A 73 -5.94 -0.54 -4.42
N LEU A 74 -6.41 0.51 -3.75
CA LEU A 74 -5.80 1.84 -3.84
C LEU A 74 -4.35 1.87 -3.36
N MET A 75 -3.98 1.05 -2.38
CA MET A 75 -2.57 0.90 -1.99
C MET A 75 -1.72 0.31 -3.11
N THR A 76 -2.26 -0.55 -3.99
CA THR A 76 -1.49 -1.11 -5.11
C THR A 76 -1.26 -0.07 -6.21
N THR A 77 -2.14 0.92 -6.36
CA THR A 77 -1.99 1.98 -7.39
C THR A 77 -0.96 3.04 -7.01
N ARG A 78 -0.70 3.22 -5.71
CA ARG A 78 0.34 4.13 -5.17
C ARG A 78 1.73 3.50 -5.15
N TRP A 79 1.95 2.39 -5.85
CA TRP A 79 3.27 1.76 -5.95
C TRP A 79 4.22 2.66 -6.77
N ARG A 80 5.21 3.24 -6.10
CA ARG A 80 6.45 3.76 -6.69
C ARG A 80 7.60 2.93 -6.17
#